data_AF-A0A9E1QB58-F1
#
_entry.id   AF-A0A9E1QB58-F1
#
_cell.length_a   1.000
_cell.length_b   1.000
_cell.length_c   1.000
_cell.angle_alpha   90.00
_cell.angle_beta   90.00
_cell.angle_gamma   90.00
#
_symmetry.space_group_name_H-M   'P 1'
#
loop_
_entity.id
_entity.type
_entity.pdbx_description
1 polymer ?
#
loop_
_entity_poly.entity_id
_entity_poly.type
_entity_poly.pdbx_seq_one_letter_code
_entity_poly.pdbx_strand_id
1 'polypeptide(L)'
;RKGKGYETNPYLLTALNNEGIPYSKDIQTGHKSADDFDFPRGPHAPSLLPNGNIIVFDNGPFRNYNNVNNYSRAVEYEVNEADKTFKQVWQYGKNRGVELFSTIVSDVDYLPKTKNILMTSGFVSPKDNHRAKVVEVSTKDNTEVFEATIFFKSTNKGSKPGWGQTDILYRSERMELKN
;
A
#
# COMPACT_ATOMS: atom_id res chain seq x y z
N ARG A 1 7.45 14.82 19.30
CA ARG A 1 6.04 15.02 19.75
C ARG A 1 5.96 14.66 21.24
N LYS A 2 5.32 15.48 22.10
CA LYS A 2 5.23 15.25 23.56
C LYS A 2 4.12 14.27 24.01
N GLY A 3 3.54 13.50 23.08
CA GLY A 3 2.55 12.45 23.39
C GLY A 3 1.20 12.90 23.97
N LYS A 4 0.85 14.19 23.93
CA LYS A 4 -0.39 14.74 24.52
C LYS A 4 -1.60 14.66 23.56
N GLY A 5 -1.75 13.56 22.82
CA GLY A 5 -2.90 13.36 21.94
C GLY A 5 -4.16 12.95 22.71
N TYR A 6 -5.31 12.99 22.05
CA TYR A 6 -6.53 12.36 22.57
C TYR A 6 -6.35 10.85 22.69
N GLU A 7 -7.12 10.23 23.57
CA GLU A 7 -7.17 8.77 23.65
C GLU A 7 -7.79 8.19 22.38
N THR A 8 -7.04 7.34 21.68
CA THR A 8 -7.49 6.71 20.42
C THR A 8 -7.94 5.27 20.58
N ASN A 9 -7.72 4.65 21.75
CA ASN A 9 -8.07 3.25 22.00
C ASN A 9 -9.53 2.91 21.65
N PRO A 10 -10.54 3.76 21.96
CA PRO A 10 -11.94 3.47 21.65
C PRO A 10 -12.30 3.42 20.16
N TYR A 11 -11.38 3.87 19.29
CA TYR A 11 -11.58 3.98 17.85
C TYR A 11 -10.80 2.92 17.06
N LEU A 12 -10.01 2.06 17.72
CA LEU A 12 -9.34 0.97 17.05
C LEU A 12 -10.37 -0.09 16.63
N LEU A 13 -10.26 -0.54 15.38
CA LEU A 13 -11.10 -1.61 14.83
C LEU A 13 -10.52 -2.97 15.20
N THR A 14 -11.39 -3.96 15.37
CA THR A 14 -11.00 -5.36 15.58
C THR A 14 -10.78 -6.05 14.23
N ALA A 15 -9.58 -6.55 13.97
CA ALA A 15 -9.29 -7.32 12.77
C ALA A 15 -9.95 -8.71 12.83
N LEU A 16 -10.68 -9.08 11.79
CA LEU A 16 -11.33 -10.37 11.68
C LEU A 16 -10.74 -11.19 10.54
N ASN A 17 -10.72 -12.51 10.72
CA ASN A 17 -10.39 -13.45 9.67
C ASN A 17 -11.58 -13.66 8.71
N ASN A 18 -11.40 -14.54 7.72
CA ASN A 18 -12.44 -14.79 6.73
C ASN A 18 -13.74 -15.38 7.30
N GLU A 19 -13.66 -16.09 8.43
CA GLU A 19 -14.80 -16.64 9.16
C GLU A 19 -15.45 -15.66 10.16
N GLY A 20 -14.97 -14.42 10.24
CA GLY A 20 -15.49 -13.41 11.16
C GLY A 20 -14.97 -13.56 12.60
N ILE A 21 -13.91 -14.34 12.81
CA ILE A 21 -13.30 -14.58 14.11
C ILE A 21 -12.18 -13.54 14.36
N PRO A 22 -12.14 -12.89 15.53
CA PRO A 22 -11.06 -11.98 15.88
C PRO A 22 -9.69 -12.67 15.91
N TYR A 23 -8.69 -12.04 15.30
CA TYR A 23 -7.32 -12.53 15.39
C TYR A 23 -6.73 -12.41 16.80
N SER A 24 -5.65 -13.15 17.04
CA SER A 24 -4.86 -13.10 18.27
C SER A 24 -4.28 -11.72 18.55
N LYS A 25 -3.92 -11.46 19.81
CA LYS A 25 -3.35 -10.17 20.26
C LYS A 25 -2.14 -9.73 19.43
N ASP A 26 -1.25 -10.64 19.05
CA ASP A 26 -0.05 -10.31 18.27
C ASP A 26 -0.40 -9.79 16.86
N ILE A 27 -1.47 -10.32 16.25
CA ILE A 27 -1.95 -9.84 14.96
C ILE A 27 -2.71 -8.52 15.15
N GLN A 28 -3.61 -8.42 16.14
CA GLN A 28 -4.36 -7.18 16.43
C GLN A 28 -3.47 -5.97 16.71
N THR A 29 -2.30 -6.21 17.30
CA THR A 29 -1.30 -5.18 17.59
C THR A 29 -0.30 -5.00 16.47
N GLY A 30 -0.40 -5.76 15.38
CA GLY A 30 0.46 -5.67 14.20
C GLY A 30 1.87 -6.22 14.41
N HIS A 31 2.16 -6.93 15.51
CA HIS A 31 3.44 -7.61 15.75
C HIS A 31 3.63 -8.87 14.91
N LYS A 32 2.54 -9.44 14.39
CA LYS A 32 2.54 -10.55 13.44
C LYS A 32 1.53 -10.27 12.32
N SER A 33 1.76 -10.91 11.18
CA SER A 33 0.80 -11.00 10.08
C SER A 33 0.17 -12.40 10.08
N ALA A 34 -1.07 -12.52 9.62
CA ALA A 34 -1.66 -13.79 9.23
C ALA A 34 -1.46 -14.04 7.73
N ASP A 35 -1.80 -15.25 7.27
CA ASP A 35 -1.70 -15.59 5.85
C ASP A 35 -2.67 -14.75 5.00
N ASP A 36 -3.88 -14.55 5.53
CA ASP A 36 -4.99 -13.84 4.89
C ASP A 36 -5.14 -12.38 5.34
N PHE A 37 -4.34 -11.91 6.30
CA PHE A 37 -4.48 -10.59 6.89
C PHE A 37 -3.16 -9.96 7.34
N ASP A 38 -2.99 -8.66 7.08
CA ASP A 38 -1.96 -7.85 7.71
C ASP A 38 -2.40 -6.38 7.76
N PHE A 39 -1.91 -5.61 8.73
CA PHE A 39 -2.15 -4.17 8.79
C PHE A 39 -1.30 -3.41 7.77
N PRO A 40 -1.78 -2.27 7.24
CA PRO A 40 -0.96 -1.45 6.36
C PRO A 40 0.14 -0.73 7.17
N ARG A 41 1.33 -0.58 6.57
CA ARG A 41 2.52 0.03 7.17
C ARG A 41 3.03 1.14 6.26
N GLY A 42 3.10 2.36 6.81
CA GLY A 42 3.35 3.56 6.00
C GLY A 42 2.33 3.74 4.88
N PRO A 43 1.01 3.65 5.14
CA PRO A 43 -0.01 3.71 4.10
C PRO A 43 0.00 5.02 3.33
N HIS A 44 -0.31 4.95 2.04
CA HIS A 44 -0.59 6.08 1.16
C HIS A 44 -1.91 5.89 0.41
N ALA A 45 -2.49 7.03 0.03
CA ALA A 45 -3.69 7.11 -0.80
C ALA A 45 -4.87 6.21 -0.36
N PRO A 46 -5.29 6.22 0.93
CA PRO A 46 -6.53 5.55 1.30
C PRO A 46 -7.71 6.19 0.56
N SER A 47 -8.54 5.39 -0.10
CA SER A 47 -9.74 5.85 -0.80
C SER A 47 -10.92 4.90 -0.59
N LEU A 48 -12.13 5.45 -0.65
CA LEU A 48 -13.38 4.68 -0.58
C LEU A 48 -13.70 4.12 -1.97
N LEU A 49 -14.00 2.83 -2.03
CA LEU A 49 -14.46 2.14 -3.21
C LEU A 49 -15.99 2.21 -3.34
N PRO A 50 -16.56 2.00 -4.54
CA PRO A 50 -18.01 2.01 -4.74
C PRO A 50 -18.81 0.98 -3.91
N ASN A 51 -18.16 -0.10 -3.46
CA ASN A 51 -18.75 -1.11 -2.58
C ASN A 51 -18.72 -0.71 -1.08
N GLY A 52 -18.16 0.46 -0.73
CA GLY A 52 -18.00 0.93 0.64
C GLY A 52 -16.70 0.50 1.31
N ASN A 53 -15.90 -0.36 0.66
CA ASN A 53 -14.61 -0.79 1.19
C ASN A 53 -13.55 0.31 1.05
N ILE A 54 -12.45 0.16 1.77
CA ILE A 54 -11.29 1.05 1.69
C ILE A 54 -10.17 0.33 0.95
N ILE A 55 -9.63 0.96 -0.09
CA ILE A 55 -8.35 0.54 -0.70
C ILE A 55 -7.22 1.45 -0.23
N VAL A 56 -6.03 0.89 -0.06
CA VAL A 56 -4.83 1.63 0.36
C VAL A 56 -3.57 1.04 -0.27
N PHE A 57 -2.61 1.92 -0.58
CA PHE A 57 -1.26 1.48 -0.90
C PHE A 57 -0.50 1.29 0.42
N ASP A 58 -0.18 0.04 0.74
CA ASP A 58 0.63 -0.33 1.89
C ASP A 58 2.10 -0.39 1.45
N ASN A 59 2.89 0.64 1.78
CA ASN A 59 4.31 0.68 1.43
C ASN A 59 5.11 -0.43 2.11
N GLY A 60 4.75 -0.82 3.33
CA GLY A 60 5.42 -1.90 4.04
C GLY A 60 6.74 -1.61 4.77
N PRO A 61 7.25 -0.37 4.98
CA PRO A 61 8.45 -0.20 5.77
C PRO A 61 8.19 -0.56 7.24
N PHE A 62 9.19 -1.18 7.87
CA PHE A 62 9.14 -1.62 9.26
C PHE A 62 7.94 -2.53 9.57
N ARG A 63 7.58 -3.42 8.64
CA ARG A 63 6.45 -4.35 8.84
C ARG A 63 6.68 -5.19 10.09
N ASN A 64 5.61 -5.39 10.85
CA ASN A 64 5.68 -6.05 12.17
C ASN A 64 6.66 -5.42 13.17
N TYR A 65 6.88 -4.11 13.07
CA TYR A 65 7.82 -3.34 13.89
C TYR A 65 9.28 -3.83 13.80
N ASN A 66 9.61 -4.54 12.71
CA ASN A 66 10.96 -4.99 12.39
C ASN A 66 11.23 -4.73 10.90
N ASN A 67 12.43 -5.04 10.40
CA ASN A 67 12.81 -4.77 9.01
C ASN A 67 13.15 -6.05 8.22
N VAL A 68 12.47 -7.17 8.52
CA VAL A 68 12.84 -8.50 8.00
C VAL A 68 12.05 -8.86 6.72
N ASN A 69 10.72 -8.69 6.74
CA ASN A 69 9.84 -9.17 5.67
C ASN A 69 9.01 -8.03 5.06
N ASN A 70 9.68 -7.05 4.43
CA ASN A 70 9.00 -5.91 3.84
C ASN A 70 8.60 -6.15 2.39
N TYR A 71 7.41 -5.69 2.05
CA TYR A 71 6.85 -5.68 0.70
C TYR A 71 5.82 -4.57 0.62
N SER A 72 5.61 -4.04 -0.58
CA SER A 72 4.47 -3.15 -0.85
C SER A 72 3.30 -3.93 -1.45
N ARG A 73 2.10 -3.41 -1.25
CA ARG A 73 0.88 -3.98 -1.85
C ARG A 73 -0.21 -2.92 -1.99
N ALA A 74 -1.06 -3.10 -3.00
CA ALA A 74 -2.43 -2.60 -2.93
C ALA A 74 -3.24 -3.58 -2.09
N VAL A 75 -4.03 -3.07 -1.15
CA VAL A 75 -4.84 -3.90 -0.26
C VAL A 75 -6.19 -3.25 -0.02
N GLU A 76 -7.24 -4.07 -0.07
CA GLU A 76 -8.62 -3.67 0.16
C GLU A 76 -9.11 -4.26 1.48
N TYR A 77 -9.79 -3.43 2.26
CA TYR A 77 -10.42 -3.82 3.50
C TYR A 77 -11.91 -3.47 3.51
N GLU A 78 -12.70 -4.43 3.95
CA GLU A 78 -14.08 -4.22 4.36
C GLU A 78 -14.07 -3.69 5.80
N VAL A 79 -14.86 -2.63 6.04
CA VAL A 79 -14.98 -1.98 7.35
C VAL A 79 -16.44 -1.99 7.76
N ASN A 80 -16.72 -2.51 8.96
CA ASN A 80 -18.03 -2.39 9.58
C ASN A 80 -17.94 -1.36 10.71
N GLU A 81 -18.52 -0.19 10.48
CA GLU A 81 -18.48 0.92 11.42
C GLU A 81 -19.30 0.66 12.69
N ALA A 82 -20.42 -0.05 12.57
CA ALA A 82 -21.31 -0.35 13.69
C ALA A 82 -20.66 -1.32 14.67
N ASP A 83 -20.07 -2.40 14.15
CA ASP A 83 -19.43 -3.44 14.95
C ASP A 83 -17.95 -3.10 15.27
N LYS A 84 -17.41 -2.04 14.68
CA LYS A 84 -16.01 -1.62 14.76
C LYS A 84 -15.05 -2.75 14.38
N THR A 85 -15.33 -3.40 13.26
CA THR A 85 -14.51 -4.50 12.74
C THR A 85 -13.94 -4.16 11.38
N PHE A 86 -12.86 -4.84 11.01
CA PHE A 86 -12.28 -4.68 9.68
C PHE A 86 -11.66 -6.00 9.20
N LYS A 87 -11.81 -6.28 7.90
CA LYS A 87 -11.43 -7.54 7.28
C LYS A 87 -10.70 -7.26 5.98
N GLN A 88 -9.57 -7.93 5.76
CA GLN A 88 -8.86 -7.87 4.48
C GLN A 88 -9.57 -8.76 3.47
N VAL A 89 -9.98 -8.20 2.34
CA VAL A 89 -10.77 -8.93 1.33
C VAL A 89 -10.02 -9.13 0.02
N TRP A 90 -9.01 -8.31 -0.26
CA TRP A 90 -8.19 -8.44 -1.46
C TRP A 90 -6.80 -7.84 -1.25
N GLN A 91 -5.80 -8.36 -1.96
CA GLN A 91 -4.48 -7.73 -2.06
C GLN A 91 -3.77 -8.13 -3.36
N TYR A 92 -2.84 -7.29 -3.78
CA TYR A 92 -1.86 -7.58 -4.82
C TYR A 92 -0.52 -6.91 -4.50
N GLY A 93 0.60 -7.59 -4.81
CA GLY A 93 1.96 -7.05 -4.68
C GLY A 93 2.86 -7.78 -3.66
N LYS A 94 2.30 -8.44 -2.64
CA LYS A 94 3.07 -9.20 -1.63
C LYS A 94 4.09 -10.16 -2.25
N ASN A 95 3.67 -10.93 -3.25
CA ASN A 95 4.51 -11.94 -3.93
C ASN A 95 5.51 -11.34 -4.92
N ARG A 96 5.38 -10.06 -5.29
CA ARG A 96 6.35 -9.35 -6.14
C ARG A 96 7.59 -8.90 -5.34
N GLY A 97 7.49 -8.86 -4.01
CA GLY A 97 8.63 -8.61 -3.12
C GLY A 97 9.38 -7.33 -3.48
N VAL A 98 10.71 -7.42 -3.54
CA VAL A 98 11.61 -6.28 -3.80
C VAL A 98 11.36 -5.59 -5.14
N GLU A 99 10.74 -6.26 -6.11
CA GLU A 99 10.47 -5.67 -7.42
C GLU A 99 9.46 -4.53 -7.37
N LEU A 100 8.51 -4.58 -6.44
CA LEU A 100 7.50 -3.53 -6.20
C LEU A 100 7.66 -2.82 -4.86
N PHE A 101 8.64 -3.20 -4.04
CA PHE A 101 8.78 -2.62 -2.72
C PHE A 101 9.22 -1.15 -2.80
N SER A 102 8.28 -0.25 -2.48
CA SER A 102 8.47 1.18 -2.37
C SER A 102 8.37 1.60 -0.90
N THR A 103 9.45 2.12 -0.34
CA THR A 103 9.50 2.50 1.09
C THR A 103 8.76 3.80 1.40
N ILE A 104 8.50 4.62 0.38
CA ILE A 104 8.00 5.99 0.50
C ILE A 104 7.11 6.34 -0.69
N VAL A 105 6.38 7.45 -0.57
CA VAL A 105 5.41 7.95 -1.58
C VAL A 105 4.51 6.80 -2.05
N SER A 106 4.03 6.81 -3.29
CA SER A 106 3.13 5.80 -3.90
C SER A 106 1.66 6.21 -3.93
N ASP A 107 0.91 5.48 -4.76
CA ASP A 107 -0.52 5.70 -5.01
C ASP A 107 -1.25 4.40 -5.31
N VAL A 108 -2.56 4.41 -5.09
CA VAL A 108 -3.47 3.35 -5.53
C VAL A 108 -4.80 3.96 -5.97
N ASP A 109 -5.24 3.58 -7.16
CA ASP A 109 -6.48 4.10 -7.75
C ASP A 109 -7.35 2.96 -8.26
N TYR A 110 -8.63 3.03 -7.92
CA TYR A 110 -9.65 2.21 -8.55
C TYR A 110 -10.06 2.82 -9.89
N LEU A 111 -10.02 2.02 -10.96
CA LEU A 111 -10.36 2.47 -12.31
C LEU A 111 -11.82 2.11 -12.64
N PRO A 112 -12.78 3.06 -12.65
CA PRO A 112 -14.21 2.72 -12.68
C PRO A 112 -14.68 2.01 -13.94
N LYS A 113 -14.00 2.23 -15.08
CA LYS A 113 -14.37 1.63 -16.37
C LYS A 113 -13.98 0.17 -16.48
N THR A 114 -12.77 -0.18 -16.02
CA THR A 114 -12.24 -1.56 -16.11
C THR A 114 -12.47 -2.35 -14.84
N LYS A 115 -12.72 -1.68 -13.71
CA LYS A 115 -12.73 -2.24 -12.34
C LYS A 115 -11.38 -2.79 -11.89
N ASN A 116 -10.33 -2.40 -12.59
CA ASN A 116 -8.94 -2.72 -12.24
C ASN A 116 -8.42 -1.76 -11.18
N ILE A 117 -7.29 -2.11 -10.58
CA ILE A 117 -6.53 -1.23 -9.71
C ILE A 117 -5.29 -0.75 -10.46
N LEU A 118 -5.06 0.55 -10.49
CA LEU A 118 -3.78 1.15 -10.84
C LEU A 118 -2.97 1.32 -9.55
N MET A 119 -1.75 0.80 -9.54
CA MET A 119 -0.86 0.84 -8.40
C MET A 119 0.46 1.47 -8.79
N THR A 120 0.93 2.41 -7.97
CA THR A 120 2.15 3.17 -8.25
C THR A 120 3.15 2.99 -7.13
N SER A 121 4.17 2.19 -7.36
CA SER A 121 5.33 2.08 -6.47
C SER A 121 6.29 3.22 -6.80
N GLY A 122 6.22 4.30 -6.00
CA GLY A 122 6.81 5.58 -6.37
C GLY A 122 8.32 5.72 -6.16
N PHE A 123 8.92 4.84 -5.34
CA PHE A 123 10.36 4.81 -5.09
C PHE A 123 10.83 3.40 -4.77
N VAL A 124 11.04 2.61 -5.81
CA VAL A 124 11.65 1.28 -5.71
C VAL A 124 13.16 1.45 -5.73
N SER A 125 13.81 0.98 -4.66
CA SER A 125 15.26 1.06 -4.47
C SER A 125 15.91 -0.31 -4.71
N PRO A 126 16.39 -0.62 -5.92
CA PRO A 126 17.23 -1.79 -6.14
C PRO A 126 18.70 -1.48 -5.85
N LYS A 127 19.56 -2.48 -6.07
CA LYS A 127 21.02 -2.37 -5.91
C LYS A 127 21.69 -1.41 -6.92
N ASP A 128 21.09 -1.24 -8.11
CA ASP A 128 21.74 -0.57 -9.26
C ASP A 128 21.16 0.82 -9.59
N ASN A 129 19.88 0.91 -9.99
CA ASN A 129 19.22 2.17 -10.38
C ASN A 129 17.82 2.29 -9.79
N HIS A 130 17.56 3.36 -9.03
CA HIS A 130 16.22 3.63 -8.51
C HIS A 130 15.22 3.83 -9.65
N ARG A 131 13.99 3.42 -9.38
CA ARG A 131 12.90 3.43 -10.35
C ARG A 131 11.56 3.64 -9.66
N ALA A 132 10.58 4.03 -10.43
CA ALA A 132 9.18 3.80 -10.09
C ALA A 132 8.60 2.67 -10.96
N LYS A 133 7.53 2.06 -10.46
CA LYS A 133 6.71 1.13 -11.23
C LYS A 133 5.25 1.54 -11.15
N VAL A 134 4.58 1.48 -12.29
CA VAL A 134 3.13 1.66 -12.41
C VAL A 134 2.58 0.35 -12.96
N VAL A 135 1.66 -0.28 -12.23
CA VAL A 135 1.07 -1.56 -12.58
C VAL A 135 -0.45 -1.42 -12.56
N GLU A 136 -1.12 -1.81 -13.64
CA GLU A 136 -2.56 -2.02 -13.62
C GLU A 136 -2.85 -3.51 -13.45
N VAL A 137 -3.65 -3.85 -12.44
CA VAL A 137 -3.99 -5.23 -12.09
C VAL A 137 -5.50 -5.45 -12.18
N SER A 138 -5.89 -6.54 -12.84
CA SER A 138 -7.25 -7.07 -12.83
C SER A 138 -7.60 -7.58 -11.43
N THR A 139 -8.66 -7.04 -10.85
CA THR A 139 -9.17 -7.48 -9.53
C THR A 139 -9.84 -8.86 -9.58
N LYS A 140 -10.19 -9.34 -10.77
CA LYS A 140 -10.88 -10.63 -10.97
C LYS A 140 -9.97 -11.83 -10.73
N ASP A 141 -8.71 -11.74 -11.17
CA ASP A 141 -7.77 -12.85 -11.24
C ASP A 141 -6.33 -12.46 -10.91
N ASN A 142 -6.10 -11.22 -10.45
CA ASN A 142 -4.79 -10.65 -10.13
C ASN A 142 -3.81 -10.63 -11.31
N THR A 143 -4.33 -10.66 -12.55
CA THR A 143 -3.50 -10.54 -13.75
C THR A 143 -3.04 -9.11 -13.98
N GLU A 144 -1.76 -8.95 -14.33
CA GLU A 144 -1.20 -7.66 -14.72
C GLU A 144 -1.62 -7.35 -16.15
N VAL A 145 -2.39 -6.29 -16.35
CA VAL A 145 -2.87 -5.87 -17.68
C VAL A 145 -1.98 -4.78 -18.29
N PHE A 146 -1.18 -4.12 -17.45
CA PHE A 146 -0.19 -3.12 -17.85
C PHE A 146 0.90 -3.04 -16.78
N GLU A 147 2.16 -2.88 -17.23
CA GLU A 147 3.26 -2.48 -16.36
C GLU A 147 4.17 -1.50 -17.09
N ALA A 148 4.57 -0.44 -16.39
CA ALA A 148 5.60 0.49 -16.82
C ALA A 148 6.65 0.68 -15.73
N THR A 149 7.91 0.80 -16.14
CA THR A 149 9.03 1.12 -15.27
C THR A 149 9.62 2.47 -15.68
N ILE A 150 9.75 3.38 -14.73
CA ILE A 150 10.34 4.70 -14.93
C ILE A 150 11.68 4.72 -14.20
N PHE A 151 12.78 4.75 -14.95
CA PHE A 151 14.12 4.81 -14.37
C PHE A 151 14.47 6.24 -13.99
N PHE A 152 14.96 6.42 -12.77
CA PHE A 152 15.35 7.71 -12.25
C PHE A 152 16.75 8.10 -12.74
N LYS A 153 16.93 9.38 -13.08
CA LYS A 153 18.18 9.91 -13.62
C LYS A 153 19.07 10.48 -12.52
N SER A 154 18.47 11.00 -11.45
CA SER A 154 19.16 11.65 -10.34
C SER A 154 18.71 11.01 -9.04
N THR A 155 19.56 10.20 -8.42
CA THR A 155 19.22 9.53 -7.16
C THR A 155 19.91 10.14 -5.95
N ASN A 156 20.93 10.98 -6.17
CA ASN A 156 21.62 11.79 -5.16
C ASN A 156 22.64 12.74 -5.82
N LYS A 157 22.23 13.51 -6.84
CA LYS A 157 23.18 14.35 -7.61
C LYS A 157 23.44 15.68 -6.91
N GLY A 158 24.35 15.68 -5.93
CA GLY A 158 24.91 16.89 -5.35
C GLY A 158 25.77 16.64 -4.11
N SER A 159 26.43 17.69 -3.62
CA SER A 159 27.31 17.64 -2.44
C SER A 159 26.57 17.72 -1.10
N LYS A 160 25.25 17.87 -1.13
CA LYS A 160 24.39 17.95 0.05
C LYS A 160 23.31 16.89 -0.03
N PRO A 161 23.37 15.81 0.77
CA PRO A 161 22.33 14.80 0.78
C PRO A 161 20.98 15.44 1.15
N GLY A 162 19.93 15.12 0.40
CA GLY A 162 18.58 15.62 0.69
C GLY A 162 17.55 15.27 -0.37
N TRP A 163 16.28 15.25 0.05
CA TRP A 163 15.11 14.91 -0.78
C TRP A 163 15.00 15.69 -2.09
N GLY A 164 15.46 16.95 -2.11
CA GLY A 164 15.39 17.80 -3.30
C GLY A 164 16.34 17.42 -4.45
N GLN A 165 17.18 16.40 -4.26
CA GLN A 165 18.16 15.95 -5.27
C GLN A 165 17.91 14.52 -5.77
N THR A 166 16.78 13.94 -5.38
CA THR A 166 16.39 12.58 -5.70
C THR A 166 15.09 12.61 -6.50
N ASP A 167 15.13 12.07 -7.71
CA ASP A 167 13.94 11.83 -8.51
C ASP A 167 13.05 10.83 -7.76
N ILE A 168 11.77 11.15 -7.69
CA ILE A 168 10.72 10.30 -7.13
C ILE A 168 9.51 10.39 -8.07
N LEU A 169 8.75 9.31 -8.18
CA LEU A 169 7.40 9.39 -8.73
C LEU A 169 6.44 9.51 -7.55
N TYR A 170 5.89 10.70 -7.32
CA TYR A 170 5.02 10.91 -6.17
C TYR A 170 3.73 10.09 -6.30
N ARG A 171 3.05 10.23 -7.45
CA ARG A 171 1.75 9.64 -7.80
C ARG A 171 1.61 9.51 -9.32
N SER A 172 0.63 8.75 -9.80
CA SER A 172 0.29 8.70 -11.22
C SER A 172 -1.19 8.41 -11.44
N GLU A 173 -1.78 9.01 -12.46
CA GLU A 173 -3.20 8.92 -12.75
C GLU A 173 -3.45 8.32 -14.14
N ARG A 174 -4.54 7.56 -14.30
CA ARG A 174 -5.02 7.14 -15.62
C ARG A 174 -5.97 8.20 -16.17
N MET A 175 -5.53 8.91 -17.21
CA MET A 175 -6.35 9.93 -17.88
C MET A 175 -6.89 9.43 -19.21
N GLU A 176 -8.10 9.87 -19.55
CA GLU A 176 -8.65 9.70 -20.89
C GLU A 176 -8.25 10.86 -21.77
N LEU A 177 -7.69 10.57 -22.95
CA LEU A 177 -7.45 11.59 -23.96
C LEU A 177 -8.81 11.93 -24.59
N LYS A 178 -9.23 13.19 -24.48
CA LYS A 178 -10.33 13.71 -25.28
C LYS A 178 -9.81 13.94 -26.69
N ASN A 179 -10.27 13.12 -27.62
CA ASN A 179 -10.07 13.33 -29.06
C ASN A 179 -11.11 14.28 -29.61
#